data_AF-A0A1Z4QMK5-F1
#
_entry.id   AF-A0A1Z4QMK5-F1
#
_cell.length_a   1.000
_cell.length_b   1.000
_cell.length_c   1.000
_cell.angle_alpha   90.00
_cell.angle_beta   90.00
_cell.angle_gamma   90.00
#
_symmetry.space_group_name_H-M   'P 1'
#
loop_
_entity.id
_entity.type
_entity.pdbx_description
1 polymer ?
#
loop_
_entity_poly.entity_id
_entity_poly.type
_entity_poly.pdbx_seq_one_letter_code
_entity_poly.pdbx_strand_id
1 'polypeptide(L)'
;MATINDSLVIAHPLPTGSGYTWTLTSRLGEMIKKMEAQFGSRDQSWTILGIEFCGDVPRTWFPGNCKHIIIQLGCSALVDPVQALFQLAHECVHLLDPGVFGSATVLEEGLATHFSLQYIKQFHSNYTTSNTKYAAAAGLAAQLLDKAPTAIKDLRSQGIKISHITASQLLVMCPQLPKSVAKALATPFQDWTQ
;
A
#
# COMPACT_ATOMS: atom_id res chain seq x y z
N MET A 1 -8.87 6.83 -27.35
CA MET A 1 -7.77 7.13 -26.41
C MET A 1 -8.40 7.73 -25.18
N ALA A 2 -8.11 7.19 -23.99
CA ALA A 2 -8.54 7.83 -22.75
C ALA A 2 -7.62 9.04 -22.48
N THR A 3 -8.20 10.19 -22.17
CA THR A 3 -7.45 11.38 -21.75
C THR A 3 -7.09 11.24 -20.29
N ILE A 4 -5.81 11.38 -19.94
CA ILE A 4 -5.39 11.40 -18.55
C ILE A 4 -5.82 12.72 -17.90
N ASN A 5 -6.27 12.68 -16.65
CA ASN A 5 -6.51 13.89 -15.88
C ASN A 5 -5.16 14.57 -15.63
N ASP A 6 -5.01 15.79 -16.16
CA ASP A 6 -3.75 16.55 -16.08
C ASP A 6 -3.20 16.67 -14.67
N SER A 7 -4.05 16.78 -13.64
CA SER A 7 -3.61 16.88 -12.24
C SER A 7 -2.77 15.67 -11.76
N LEU A 8 -2.86 14.53 -12.46
CA LEU A 8 -2.10 13.33 -12.14
C LEU A 8 -0.64 13.39 -12.59
N VAL A 9 -0.32 14.18 -13.62
CA VAL A 9 0.99 14.15 -14.30
C VAL A 9 1.56 15.52 -14.64
N ILE A 10 0.73 16.56 -14.73
CA ILE A 10 1.14 17.94 -15.00
C ILE A 10 1.10 18.74 -13.70
N ALA A 11 2.26 19.27 -13.32
CA ALA A 11 2.39 20.20 -12.19
C ALA A 11 2.24 21.64 -12.68
N HIS A 12 1.49 22.47 -11.95
CA HIS A 12 1.29 23.89 -12.25
C HIS A 12 1.85 24.76 -11.12
N PRO A 13 2.44 25.94 -11.41
CA PRO A 13 2.87 26.87 -10.37
C PRO A 13 1.71 27.25 -9.43
N LEU A 14 1.97 27.29 -8.13
CA LEU A 14 0.99 27.77 -7.15
C LEU A 14 0.87 29.30 -7.24
N PRO A 15 -0.32 29.89 -7.06
CA PRO A 15 -0.52 31.34 -7.09
C PRO A 15 0.33 32.11 -6.07
N THR A 16 0.71 31.44 -4.97
CA THR A 16 1.58 31.98 -3.92
C THR A 16 3.04 32.11 -4.33
N GLY A 17 3.45 31.53 -5.47
CA GLY A 17 4.85 31.43 -5.88
C GLY A 17 5.68 30.45 -5.04
N SER A 18 5.07 29.71 -4.12
CA SER A 18 5.77 28.86 -3.15
C SER A 18 6.09 27.44 -3.66
N GLY A 19 5.86 27.16 -4.95
CA GLY A 19 6.11 25.85 -5.55
C GLY A 19 5.09 25.47 -6.63
N TYR A 20 4.84 24.18 -6.77
CA TYR A 20 3.95 23.59 -7.79
C TYR A 20 2.86 22.71 -7.16
N THR A 21 1.76 22.52 -7.88
CA THR A 21 0.76 21.51 -7.56
C THR A 21 1.38 20.11 -7.57
N TRP A 22 0.80 19.21 -6.78
CA TRP A 22 1.32 17.86 -6.64
C TRP A 22 0.68 16.91 -7.63
N THR A 23 1.52 16.15 -8.31
CA THR A 23 1.13 15.05 -9.21
C THR A 23 1.25 13.70 -8.47
N LEU A 24 0.97 12.59 -9.16
CA LEU A 24 1.20 11.25 -8.62
C LEU A 24 2.65 11.05 -8.17
N THR A 25 3.62 11.67 -8.83
CA THR A 25 5.04 11.55 -8.45
C THR A 25 5.33 12.23 -7.11
N SER A 26 4.82 13.45 -6.89
CA SER A 26 4.95 14.15 -5.60
C SER A 26 4.23 13.39 -4.49
N ARG A 27 3.05 12.84 -4.79
CA ARG A 27 2.22 12.06 -3.88
C ARG A 27 2.90 10.74 -3.50
N LEU A 28 3.56 10.07 -4.44
CA LEU A 28 4.36 8.87 -4.16
C LEU A 28 5.47 9.18 -3.14
N GLY A 29 6.19 10.29 -3.30
CA GLY A 29 7.21 10.71 -2.33
C GLY A 29 6.64 10.93 -0.91
N GLU A 30 5.47 11.56 -0.81
CA GLU A 30 4.76 11.71 0.46
C GLU A 30 4.32 10.36 1.04
N MET A 31 3.74 9.49 0.21
CA MET A 31 3.25 8.17 0.62
C MET A 31 4.41 7.29 1.11
N ILE A 32 5.55 7.28 0.43
CA ILE A 32 6.76 6.55 0.86
C ILE A 32 7.18 7.03 2.24
N LYS A 33 7.29 8.35 2.46
CA LYS A 33 7.66 8.89 3.76
C LYS A 33 6.69 8.46 4.87
N LYS A 34 5.38 8.51 4.63
CA LYS A 34 4.35 8.10 5.61
C LYS A 34 4.40 6.59 5.87
N MET A 35 4.50 5.79 4.81
CA MET A 35 4.59 4.33 4.86
C MET A 35 5.84 3.89 5.64
N GLU A 36 7.01 4.48 5.36
CA GLU A 36 8.25 4.12 6.06
C GLU A 36 8.24 4.54 7.53
N ALA A 37 7.62 5.68 7.84
CA ALA A 37 7.44 6.10 9.22
C ALA A 37 6.64 5.06 10.03
N GLN A 38 5.58 4.53 9.41
CA GLN A 38 4.63 3.59 10.03
C GLN A 38 5.15 2.14 10.07
N PHE A 39 5.70 1.65 8.97
CA PHE A 39 6.02 0.22 8.79
C PHE A 39 7.53 -0.05 8.71
N GLY A 40 8.37 0.97 8.83
CA GLY A 40 9.83 0.83 8.69
C GLY A 40 10.30 1.00 7.24
N SER A 41 11.61 1.13 7.06
CA SER A 41 12.20 1.44 5.75
C SER A 41 11.83 0.41 4.68
N ARG A 42 11.63 0.88 3.45
CA ARG A 42 11.42 0.00 2.29
C ARG A 42 12.70 -0.76 1.93
N ASP A 43 12.57 -1.78 1.10
CA ASP A 43 13.74 -2.41 0.48
C ASP A 43 14.40 -1.43 -0.52
N GLN A 44 15.54 -0.87 -0.12
CA GLN A 44 16.30 0.10 -0.93
C GLN A 44 17.17 -0.57 -2.00
N SER A 45 17.24 -1.90 -2.05
CA SER A 45 17.90 -2.61 -3.16
C SER A 45 17.13 -2.50 -4.48
N TRP A 46 15.86 -2.06 -4.43
CA TRP A 46 15.02 -1.81 -5.59
C TRP A 46 14.98 -0.33 -5.97
N THR A 47 15.14 -0.06 -7.26
CA THR A 47 14.98 1.26 -7.87
C THR A 47 13.57 1.42 -8.41
N ILE A 48 12.85 2.41 -7.88
CA ILE A 48 11.53 2.80 -8.36
C ILE A 48 11.71 3.63 -9.63
N LEU A 49 11.19 3.14 -10.76
CA LEU A 49 11.31 3.84 -12.05
C LEU A 49 10.21 4.88 -12.26
N GLY A 50 9.04 4.69 -11.64
CA GLY A 50 7.93 5.61 -11.76
C GLY A 50 6.58 4.91 -11.71
N ILE A 51 5.60 5.58 -12.32
CA ILE A 51 4.19 5.20 -12.32
C ILE A 51 3.72 5.11 -13.77
N GLU A 52 3.00 4.03 -14.08
CA GLU A 52 2.37 3.81 -15.38
C GLU A 52 0.90 3.42 -15.19
N PHE A 53 0.13 3.43 -16.26
CA PHE A 53 -1.25 2.94 -16.28
C PHE A 53 -1.34 1.73 -17.20
N CYS A 54 -1.89 0.62 -16.71
CA CYS A 54 -1.99 -0.62 -17.47
C CYS A 54 -3.13 -1.50 -16.97
N GLY A 55 -3.94 -2.04 -17.90
CA GLY A 55 -5.05 -2.94 -17.59
C GLY A 55 -6.04 -2.35 -16.59
N ASP A 56 -6.72 -3.19 -15.82
CA ASP A 56 -7.76 -2.75 -14.87
C ASP A 56 -7.34 -2.90 -13.40
N VAL A 57 -6.32 -3.71 -13.13
CA VAL A 57 -5.91 -4.06 -11.76
C VAL A 57 -4.53 -3.46 -11.47
N PRO A 58 -4.41 -2.61 -10.43
CA PRO A 58 -3.13 -2.05 -10.03
C PRO A 58 -2.16 -3.16 -9.58
N ARG A 59 -0.86 -2.91 -9.74
CA ARG A 59 0.20 -3.83 -9.34
C ARG A 59 1.56 -3.14 -9.25
N THR A 60 2.48 -3.80 -8.57
CA THR A 60 3.92 -3.60 -8.75
C THR A 60 4.45 -4.50 -9.86
N TRP A 61 5.22 -3.95 -10.80
CA TRP A 61 5.79 -4.68 -11.93
C TRP A 61 7.32 -4.62 -11.92
N PHE A 62 7.96 -5.74 -12.28
CA PHE A 62 9.40 -5.97 -12.19
C PHE A 62 10.03 -6.17 -13.58
N PRO A 63 10.33 -5.09 -14.33
CA PRO A 63 10.87 -5.20 -15.68
C PRO A 63 12.28 -5.80 -15.70
N GLY A 64 12.50 -6.77 -16.60
CA GLY A 64 13.85 -7.22 -16.98
C GLY A 64 14.72 -7.83 -15.88
N ASN A 65 14.14 -8.24 -14.74
CA ASN A 65 14.85 -8.84 -13.60
C ASN A 65 16.10 -8.05 -13.14
N CYS A 66 16.05 -6.72 -13.22
CA CYS A 66 17.20 -5.84 -13.01
C CYS A 66 17.08 -4.97 -11.75
N LYS A 67 16.33 -5.44 -10.74
CA LYS A 67 16.04 -4.70 -9.49
C LYS A 67 15.32 -3.36 -9.70
N HIS A 68 14.57 -3.27 -10.78
CA HIS A 68 13.68 -2.16 -11.05
C HIS A 68 12.24 -2.51 -10.71
N ILE A 69 11.48 -1.52 -10.24
CA ILE A 69 10.06 -1.63 -9.95
C ILE A 69 9.30 -0.45 -10.56
N ILE A 70 8.18 -0.75 -11.20
CA ILE A 70 7.20 0.22 -11.71
C ILE A 70 5.90 0.01 -10.96
N ILE A 71 5.25 1.08 -10.54
CA ILE A 71 3.89 1.02 -10.00
C ILE A 71 2.93 1.19 -11.17
N GLN A 72 2.14 0.17 -11.47
CA GLN A 72 1.13 0.22 -12.51
C GLN A 72 -0.24 0.42 -11.86
N LEU A 73 -0.91 1.51 -12.22
CA LEU A 73 -2.29 1.79 -11.82
C LEU A 73 -3.25 1.27 -12.90
N GLY A 74 -4.49 0.98 -12.52
CA GLY A 74 -5.53 0.59 -13.49
C GLY A 74 -5.93 1.77 -14.38
N CYS A 75 -6.26 1.50 -15.65
CA CYS A 75 -6.70 2.51 -16.61
C CYS A 75 -7.96 3.26 -16.15
N SER A 76 -8.80 2.68 -15.30
CA SER A 76 -9.94 3.38 -14.69
C SER A 76 -9.52 4.61 -13.89
N ALA A 77 -8.30 4.60 -13.32
CA ALA A 77 -7.73 5.68 -12.54
C ALA A 77 -7.20 6.85 -13.40
N LEU A 78 -7.16 6.72 -14.74
CA LEU A 78 -6.69 7.78 -15.63
C LEU A 78 -7.49 9.09 -15.48
N VAL A 79 -8.80 8.97 -15.21
CA VAL A 79 -9.73 10.11 -15.13
C VAL A 79 -10.27 10.35 -13.72
N ASP A 80 -9.96 9.46 -12.79
CA ASP A 80 -10.40 9.52 -11.40
C ASP A 80 -9.18 9.72 -10.47
N PRO A 81 -8.87 10.96 -10.06
CA PRO A 81 -7.75 11.20 -9.17
C PRO A 81 -7.88 10.57 -7.79
N VAL A 82 -9.10 10.37 -7.30
CA VAL A 82 -9.35 9.68 -6.03
C VAL A 82 -9.02 8.20 -6.19
N GLN A 83 -9.55 7.62 -7.28
CA GLN A 83 -9.06 6.43 -7.99
C GLN A 83 -7.55 6.20 -7.83
N ALA A 84 -6.80 7.08 -8.50
CA ALA A 84 -5.37 6.99 -8.66
C ALA A 84 -4.61 7.10 -7.33
N LEU A 85 -5.02 8.01 -6.44
CA LEU A 85 -4.38 8.15 -5.13
C LEU A 85 -4.63 6.93 -4.24
N PHE A 86 -5.83 6.35 -4.28
CA PHE A 86 -6.13 5.13 -3.54
C PHE A 86 -5.29 3.95 -4.04
N GLN A 87 -5.23 3.73 -5.37
CA GLN A 87 -4.42 2.65 -5.93
C GLN A 87 -2.93 2.87 -5.68
N LEU A 88 -2.42 4.09 -5.84
CA LEU A 88 -1.01 4.42 -5.61
C LEU A 88 -0.61 4.19 -4.15
N ALA A 89 -1.44 4.58 -3.19
CA ALA A 89 -1.16 4.34 -1.78
C ALA A 89 -1.14 2.85 -1.44
N HIS A 90 -2.02 2.06 -2.07
CA HIS A 90 -2.06 0.61 -1.90
C HIS A 90 -0.75 -0.04 -2.42
N GLU A 91 -0.38 0.23 -3.68
CA GLU A 91 0.85 -0.32 -4.27
C GLU A 91 2.13 0.19 -3.59
N CYS A 92 2.09 1.37 -2.98
CA CYS A 92 3.20 1.90 -2.20
C CYS A 92 3.58 0.98 -1.04
N VAL A 93 2.62 0.30 -0.41
CA VAL A 93 2.91 -0.64 0.68
C VAL A 93 3.67 -1.88 0.18
N HIS A 94 3.41 -2.36 -1.03
CA HIS A 94 4.16 -3.48 -1.61
C HIS A 94 5.62 -3.14 -1.92
N LEU A 95 6.01 -1.85 -1.90
CA LEU A 95 7.41 -1.43 -1.97
C LEU A 95 8.21 -1.79 -0.71
N LEU A 96 7.53 -2.06 0.41
CA LEU A 96 8.17 -2.42 1.67
C LEU A 96 8.99 -3.70 1.56
N ASP A 97 8.41 -4.74 0.94
CA ASP A 97 9.03 -6.03 0.65
C ASP A 97 8.67 -6.48 -0.77
N PRO A 98 9.35 -5.98 -1.81
CA PRO A 98 8.98 -6.29 -3.19
C PRO A 98 9.11 -7.80 -3.47
N GLY A 99 7.97 -8.46 -3.55
CA GLY A 99 7.87 -9.89 -3.83
C GLY A 99 7.89 -10.16 -5.32
N VAL A 100 9.05 -10.57 -5.86
CA VAL A 100 9.14 -10.99 -7.28
C VAL A 100 8.34 -12.28 -7.53
N PHE A 101 8.14 -13.09 -6.48
CA PHE A 101 7.46 -14.38 -6.52
C PHE A 101 6.73 -14.64 -5.18
N GLY A 102 5.43 -14.92 -5.23
CA GLY A 102 4.61 -15.28 -4.06
C GLY A 102 3.22 -14.63 -4.07
N SER A 103 2.27 -15.26 -3.37
CA SER A 103 0.97 -14.65 -3.09
C SER A 103 1.06 -13.78 -1.84
N ALA A 104 0.54 -12.55 -1.90
CA ALA A 104 0.42 -11.69 -0.73
C ALA A 104 -0.39 -12.38 0.39
N THR A 105 -0.07 -12.07 1.66
CA THR A 105 -0.86 -12.53 2.81
C THR A 105 -2.02 -11.59 3.09
N VAL A 106 -2.99 -12.02 3.89
CA VAL A 106 -4.07 -11.15 4.38
C VAL A 106 -3.51 -9.95 5.13
N LEU A 107 -2.40 -10.13 5.85
CA LEU A 107 -1.70 -9.02 6.50
C LEU A 107 -1.20 -8.00 5.48
N GLU A 108 -0.51 -8.44 4.43
CA GLU A 108 0.06 -7.55 3.42
C GLU A 108 -1.02 -6.71 2.71
N GLU A 109 -2.05 -7.38 2.18
CA GLU A 109 -3.18 -6.73 1.51
C GLU A 109 -4.01 -5.86 2.47
N GLY A 110 -4.14 -6.31 3.72
CA GLY A 110 -4.80 -5.57 4.79
C GLY A 110 -4.06 -4.28 5.15
N LEU A 111 -2.74 -4.32 5.28
CA LEU A 111 -1.91 -3.14 5.51
C LEU A 111 -1.97 -2.18 4.32
N ALA A 112 -1.86 -2.68 3.09
CA ALA A 112 -1.95 -1.90 1.86
C ALA A 112 -3.28 -1.16 1.76
N THR A 113 -4.38 -1.88 1.99
CA THR A 113 -5.74 -1.32 1.96
C THR A 113 -5.99 -0.34 3.11
N HIS A 114 -5.58 -0.70 4.33
CA HIS A 114 -5.73 0.18 5.49
C HIS A 114 -4.96 1.49 5.28
N PHE A 115 -3.70 1.42 4.86
CA PHE A 115 -2.88 2.60 4.57
C PHE A 115 -3.50 3.47 3.48
N SER A 116 -3.99 2.85 2.40
CA SER A 116 -4.67 3.57 1.33
C SER A 116 -5.94 4.29 1.79
N LEU A 117 -6.77 3.64 2.61
CA LEU A 117 -7.96 4.24 3.21
C LEU A 117 -7.59 5.42 4.13
N GLN A 118 -6.55 5.29 4.97
CA GLN A 118 -6.06 6.39 5.81
C GLN A 118 -5.51 7.55 4.98
N TYR A 119 -4.83 7.24 3.88
CA TYR A 119 -4.30 8.25 2.98
C TYR A 119 -5.42 9.05 2.32
N ILE A 120 -6.37 8.38 1.69
CA ILE A 120 -7.42 9.04 0.91
C ILE A 120 -8.42 9.80 1.79
N LYS A 121 -8.65 9.36 3.03
CA LYS A 121 -9.52 10.03 4.00
C LYS A 121 -9.06 11.43 4.40
N GLN A 122 -7.79 11.78 4.16
CA GLN A 122 -7.28 13.15 4.31
C GLN A 122 -7.90 14.12 3.28
N PHE A 123 -8.40 13.60 2.16
CA PHE A 123 -9.01 14.38 1.07
C PHE A 123 -10.51 14.09 0.91
N HIS A 124 -10.91 12.84 1.18
CA HIS A 124 -12.27 12.34 1.04
C HIS A 124 -12.65 11.49 2.25
N SER A 125 -13.11 12.14 3.32
CA SER A 125 -13.35 11.52 4.64
C SER A 125 -14.31 10.31 4.62
N ASN A 126 -15.26 10.29 3.69
CA ASN A 126 -16.26 9.23 3.55
C ASN A 126 -15.87 8.12 2.56
N TYR A 127 -14.64 8.14 2.01
CA TYR A 127 -14.22 7.14 1.04
C TYR A 127 -14.13 5.74 1.66
N THR A 128 -14.66 4.76 0.95
CA THR A 128 -14.59 3.33 1.26
C THR A 128 -14.23 2.54 0.00
N THR A 129 -13.62 1.37 0.18
CA THR A 129 -13.45 0.42 -0.93
C THR A 129 -14.71 -0.41 -1.09
N SER A 130 -15.16 -0.61 -2.32
CA SER A 130 -16.29 -1.49 -2.64
C SER A 130 -15.93 -2.97 -2.58
N ASN A 131 -14.63 -3.31 -2.59
CA ASN A 131 -14.18 -4.69 -2.49
C ASN A 131 -14.23 -5.18 -1.04
N THR A 132 -15.23 -5.99 -0.72
CA THR A 132 -15.47 -6.50 0.63
C THR A 132 -14.29 -7.31 1.17
N LYS A 133 -13.59 -8.08 0.32
CA LYS A 133 -12.42 -8.89 0.72
C LYS A 133 -11.29 -8.03 1.26
N TYR A 134 -10.93 -7.00 0.51
CA TYR A 134 -9.92 -6.03 0.91
C TYR A 134 -10.37 -5.19 2.11
N ALA A 135 -11.64 -4.78 2.17
CA ALA A 135 -12.20 -4.07 3.32
C ALA A 135 -12.07 -4.88 4.62
N ALA A 136 -12.37 -6.19 4.58
CA ALA A 136 -12.24 -7.05 5.74
C ALA A 136 -10.77 -7.27 6.14
N ALA A 137 -9.86 -7.46 5.18
CA ALA A 137 -8.43 -7.55 5.47
C ALA A 137 -7.90 -6.27 6.14
N ALA A 138 -8.32 -5.10 5.66
CA ALA A 138 -8.01 -3.82 6.29
C ALA A 138 -8.55 -3.71 7.72
N GLY A 139 -9.74 -4.27 7.97
CA GLY A 139 -10.34 -4.35 9.32
C GLY A 139 -9.53 -5.24 10.27
N LEU A 140 -8.99 -6.36 9.78
CA LEU A 140 -8.09 -7.21 10.57
C LEU A 140 -6.75 -6.53 10.84
N ALA A 141 -6.17 -5.87 9.84
CA ALA A 141 -4.92 -5.11 10.00
C ALA A 141 -5.11 -3.94 10.97
N ALA A 142 -6.25 -3.24 10.91
CA ALA A 142 -6.60 -2.18 11.85
C ALA A 142 -6.62 -2.70 13.30
N GLN A 143 -7.24 -3.86 13.56
CA GLN A 143 -7.26 -4.45 14.90
C GLN A 143 -5.86 -4.71 15.48
N LEU A 144 -4.90 -5.10 14.64
CA LEU A 144 -3.50 -5.22 15.03
C LEU A 144 -2.88 -3.85 15.32
N LEU A 145 -3.00 -2.92 14.38
CA LEU A 145 -2.37 -1.60 14.47
C LEU A 145 -2.93 -0.74 15.63
N ASP A 146 -4.21 -0.88 15.95
CA ASP A 146 -4.85 -0.19 17.07
C ASP A 146 -4.27 -0.62 18.44
N LYS A 147 -3.83 -1.89 18.54
CA LYS A 147 -3.32 -2.47 19.79
C LYS A 147 -1.80 -2.46 19.87
N ALA A 148 -1.13 -2.57 18.73
CA ALA A 148 0.32 -2.65 18.62
C ALA A 148 0.78 -1.87 17.37
N PRO A 149 0.74 -0.53 17.41
CA PRO A 149 0.99 0.32 16.23
C PRO A 149 2.39 0.18 15.64
N THR A 150 3.37 -0.27 16.43
CA THR A 150 4.76 -0.49 15.98
C THR A 150 5.05 -1.93 15.57
N ALA A 151 4.11 -2.88 15.76
CA ALA A 151 4.38 -4.31 15.61
C ALA A 151 5.00 -4.66 14.24
N ILE A 152 4.48 -4.08 13.17
CA ILE A 152 4.98 -4.33 11.81
C ILE A 152 6.41 -3.79 11.64
N LYS A 153 6.65 -2.57 12.12
CA LYS A 153 7.97 -1.93 12.06
C LYS A 153 9.01 -2.70 12.89
N ASP A 154 8.61 -3.18 14.07
CA ASP A 154 9.48 -3.93 14.98
C ASP A 154 9.79 -5.34 14.48
N LEU A 155 8.86 -6.00 13.80
CA LEU A 155 9.13 -7.29 13.13
C LEU A 155 10.04 -7.10 11.92
N ARG A 156 9.80 -6.07 11.11
CA ARG A 156 10.63 -5.76 9.94
C ARG A 156 12.06 -5.35 10.31
N SER A 157 12.26 -4.66 11.43
CA SER A 157 13.61 -4.32 11.91
C SER A 157 14.46 -5.53 12.26
N GLN A 158 13.84 -6.70 12.47
CA GLN A 158 14.49 -8.00 12.65
C GLN A 158 14.76 -8.73 11.32
N GLY A 159 14.49 -8.10 10.18
CA GLY A 159 14.65 -8.69 8.85
C GLY A 159 13.50 -9.60 8.41
N ILE A 160 12.38 -9.60 9.14
CA ILE A 160 11.21 -10.41 8.79
C ILE A 160 10.42 -9.69 7.69
N LYS A 161 10.22 -10.36 6.55
CA LYS A 161 9.33 -9.89 5.49
C LYS A 161 7.87 -9.98 5.93
N ILE A 162 7.04 -9.01 5.53
CA ILE A 162 5.60 -8.95 5.84
C ILE A 162 4.90 -10.25 5.45
N SER A 163 5.19 -10.77 4.25
CA SER A 163 4.62 -12.02 3.75
C SER A 163 5.05 -13.27 4.55
N HIS A 164 6.08 -13.18 5.39
CA HIS A 164 6.57 -14.26 6.25
C HIS A 164 6.20 -14.06 7.73
N ILE A 165 5.48 -12.98 8.08
CA ILE A 165 5.03 -12.76 9.45
C ILE A 165 4.00 -13.85 9.82
N THR A 166 4.33 -14.61 10.85
CA THR A 166 3.48 -15.70 11.35
C THR A 166 2.49 -15.24 12.42
N ALA A 167 1.41 -16.00 12.60
CA ALA A 167 0.44 -15.75 13.67
C ALA A 167 1.09 -15.74 15.07
N SER A 168 2.06 -16.61 15.33
CA SER A 168 2.78 -16.65 16.61
C SER A 168 3.59 -15.38 16.86
N GLN A 169 4.29 -14.85 15.83
CA GLN A 169 5.01 -13.58 15.93
C GLN A 169 4.04 -12.41 16.19
N LEU A 170 2.89 -12.39 15.52
CA LEU A 170 1.85 -11.38 15.79
C LEU A 170 1.35 -11.43 17.23
N LEU A 171 1.15 -12.64 17.78
CA LEU A 171 0.69 -12.82 19.17
C LEU A 171 1.78 -12.49 20.20
N VAL A 172 3.06 -12.65 19.87
CA VAL A 172 4.17 -12.18 20.71
C VAL A 172 4.17 -10.65 20.76
N MET A 173 4.02 -9.98 19.61
CA MET A 173 3.99 -8.52 19.52
C MET A 173 2.71 -7.91 20.07
N CYS A 174 1.59 -8.61 19.96
CA CYS A 174 0.28 -8.18 20.43
C CYS A 174 -0.46 -9.33 21.12
N PRO A 175 -0.16 -9.62 22.40
CA PRO A 175 -0.79 -10.72 23.13
C PRO A 175 -2.32 -10.61 23.29
N GLN A 176 -2.86 -9.41 23.15
CA GLN A 176 -4.31 -9.15 23.19
C GLN A 176 -5.00 -9.32 21.83
N LEU A 177 -4.26 -9.57 20.75
CA LEU A 177 -4.85 -9.83 19.44
C LEU A 177 -5.61 -11.17 19.49
N PRO A 178 -6.88 -11.24 19.03
CA PRO A 178 -7.58 -12.51 18.97
C PRO A 178 -6.80 -13.53 18.13
N LYS A 179 -6.65 -14.76 18.63
CA LYS A 179 -5.90 -15.83 17.92
C LYS A 179 -6.45 -16.10 16.51
N SER A 180 -7.77 -15.97 16.33
CA SER A 180 -8.41 -16.09 15.02
C SER A 180 -7.96 -14.99 14.05
N VAL A 181 -7.83 -13.75 14.52
CA VAL A 181 -7.33 -12.61 13.74
C VAL A 181 -5.87 -12.81 13.37
N ALA A 182 -5.01 -13.21 14.33
CA ALA A 182 -3.61 -13.51 14.06
C ALA A 182 -3.43 -14.61 13.00
N LYS A 183 -4.25 -15.67 13.08
CA LYS A 183 -4.25 -16.76 12.09
C LYS A 183 -4.72 -16.29 10.71
N ALA A 184 -5.79 -15.50 10.66
CA ALA A 184 -6.31 -14.96 9.40
C ALA A 184 -5.27 -14.06 8.72
N LEU A 185 -4.65 -13.13 9.46
CA LEU A 185 -3.60 -12.24 8.95
C LEU A 185 -2.41 -12.99 8.33
N ALA A 186 -2.03 -14.13 8.89
CA ALA A 186 -0.92 -14.95 8.39
C ALA A 186 -1.30 -15.92 7.24
N THR A 187 -2.55 -15.92 6.78
CA THR A 187 -3.02 -16.80 5.69
C THR A 187 -2.71 -16.15 4.33
N PRO A 188 -2.42 -16.94 3.27
CA PRO A 188 -2.40 -16.41 1.90
C PRO A 188 -3.71 -15.70 1.56
N PHE A 189 -3.63 -14.50 0.99
CA PHE A 189 -4.82 -13.69 0.73
C PHE A 189 -5.77 -14.38 -0.26
N GLN A 190 -5.23 -15.10 -1.25
CA GLN A 190 -6.04 -15.82 -2.24
C GLN A 190 -6.89 -16.92 -1.59
N ASP A 191 -6.31 -17.69 -0.67
CA ASP A 191 -6.97 -18.82 0.02
C ASP A 191 -7.88 -18.38 1.16
N TRP A 192 -7.75 -17.14 1.62
CA TRP A 192 -8.54 -16.62 2.73
C TRP A 192 -9.99 -16.33 2.32
N THR A 193 -10.91 -16.97 3.05
CA THR A 193 -12.35 -16.75 2.99
C THR A 193 -12.83 -16.03 4.26
N GLN A 194 -13.76 -15.09 4.09
CA GLN A 194 -14.37 -14.32 5.18
C GLN A 194 -15.25 -15.16 6.09
#